data_AF-A0A257JE25-F1
#
_entry.id   AF-A0A257JE25-F1
#
_cell.length_a   1.000
_cell.length_b   1.000
_cell.length_c   1.000
_cell.angle_alpha   90.00
_cell.angle_beta   90.00
_cell.angle_gamma   90.00
#
_symmetry.space_group_name_H-M   'P 1'
#
loop_
_entity.id
_entity.type
_entity.pdbx_description
1 polymer ?
#
loop_
_entity_poly.entity_id
_entity_poly.type
_entity_poly.pdbx_seq_one_letter_code
_entity_poly.pdbx_strand_id
1 'polypeptide(L)' 'MGFKCGIVGLPNVGKSTLFNALTETQAAQAANYPFCTIEPNVGNVAVPDP' A
#
# COMPACT_ATOMS: atom_id res chain seq x y z
N MET A 1 14.06 13.04 -7.40
CA MET A 1 13.57 12.99 -6.01
C MET A 1 12.10 13.40 -6.05
N GLY A 2 11.19 12.42 -6.02
CA GLY A 2 9.75 12.66 -6.11
C GLY A 2 9.07 12.62 -4.73
N PHE A 3 7.83 13.07 -4.66
CA PHE A 3 7.01 12.98 -3.44
C PHE A 3 6.49 11.54 -3.26
N LYS A 4 6.39 11.09 -2.01
CA LYS A 4 5.75 9.82 -1.64
C LYS A 4 4.47 10.11 -0.86
N CYS A 5 3.41 9.37 -1.15
CA CYS A 5 2.13 9.45 -0.44
C CYS A 5 1.86 8.13 0.30
N GLY A 6 1.35 8.22 1.53
CA GLY A 6 1.00 7.06 2.34
C GLY A 6 -0.51 6.80 2.38
N ILE A 7 -0.91 5.53 2.38
CA ILE A 7 -2.30 5.11 2.58
C ILE A 7 -2.50 4.84 4.08
N VAL A 8 -3.36 5.63 4.75
CA VAL A 8 -3.62 5.53 6.20
C VAL A 8 -5.11 5.30 6.48
N GLY A 9 -5.42 4.63 7.60
CA GLY A 9 -6.80 4.37 8.01
C GLY A 9 -6.92 3.26 9.05
N LEU A 10 -8.12 3.10 9.61
CA LEU A 10 -8.43 2.13 10.65
C LEU A 10 -8.12 0.67 10.22
N PRO A 11 -7.97 -0.27 11.16
CA PRO A 11 -7.84 -1.69 10.83
C PRO A 11 -8.98 -2.18 9.92
N ASN A 12 -8.66 -3.09 8.98
CA ASN A 12 -9.62 -3.77 8.09
C ASN A 12 -10.47 -2.88 7.14
N VAL A 13 -10.15 -1.59 6.94
CA VAL A 13 -10.87 -0.71 5.97
C VAL A 13 -10.47 -0.91 4.50
N GLY A 14 -9.78 -2.02 4.16
CA GLY A 14 -9.39 -2.32 2.77
C GLY A 14 -8.08 -1.67 2.29
N LYS A 15 -7.23 -1.15 3.18
CA LYS A 15 -5.94 -0.49 2.82
C LYS A 15 -5.05 -1.37 1.94
N SER A 16 -4.85 -2.64 2.33
CA SER A 16 -4.01 -3.58 1.57
C SER A 16 -4.64 -3.94 0.22
N THR A 17 -5.97 -4.01 0.17
CA THR A 17 -6.71 -4.24 -1.09
C THR A 17 -6.50 -3.10 -2.07
N LEU A 18 -6.62 -1.85 -1.61
CA LEU A 18 -6.37 -0.66 -2.44
C LEU A 18 -4.92 -0.61 -2.92
N PHE A 19 -3.95 -0.87 -2.02
CA PHE A 19 -2.54 -0.90 -2.39
C PHE A 19 -2.28 -1.93 -3.50
N ASN A 20 -2.76 -3.16 -3.33
CA ASN A 20 -2.56 -4.22 -4.32
C ASN A 20 -3.25 -3.92 -5.66
N ALA A 21 -4.42 -3.27 -5.64
CA ALA A 21 -5.11 -2.87 -6.85
C ALA A 21 -4.34 -1.77 -7.60
N LEU A 22 -3.76 -0.81 -6.87
CA LEU A 22 -3.00 0.29 -7.46
C LEU A 22 -1.64 -0.17 -8.02
N THR A 23 -0.97 -1.10 -7.35
CA THR A 23 0.36 -1.56 -7.76
C THR A 23 0.33 -2.79 -8.65
N GLU A 24 -0.85 -3.37 -8.93
CA GLU A 24 -1.04 -4.64 -9.65
C GLU A 24 -0.21 -5.81 -9.08
N THR A 25 0.23 -5.69 -7.82
CA THR A 25 1.05 -6.69 -7.13
C THR A 25 0.27 -7.36 -6.03
N GLN A 26 0.55 -8.63 -5.71
CA GLN A 26 0.06 -9.28 -4.49
C GLN A 26 0.97 -9.03 -3.27
N ALA A 27 1.74 -7.93 -3.25
CA ALA A 27 2.79 -7.71 -2.26
C ALA A 27 2.26 -7.30 -0.87
N ALA A 28 1.14 -6.56 -0.79
CA ALA A 28 0.59 -6.18 0.51
C ALA A 28 -0.22 -7.34 1.10
N GLN A 29 0.43 -8.10 1.99
CA GLN A 29 -0.24 -9.06 2.85
C GLN A 29 -1.22 -8.32 3.78
N ALA A 30 -2.49 -8.73 3.75
CA ALA A 30 -3.53 -8.26 4.68
C ALA A 30 -3.42 -9.00 6.03
N ALA A 31 -2.21 -9.04 6.60
CA ALA A 31 -1.97 -9.74 7.84
C ALA A 31 -1.92 -8.73 9.00
N ASN A 32 -2.76 -8.96 10.00
CA ASN A 32 -2.76 -8.20 11.25
C ASN A 32 -1.62 -8.75 12.14
N TYR A 33 -0.38 -8.29 11.94
CA TYR A 33 0.73 -8.62 12.83
C TYR A 33 1.03 -7.45 13.76
N PRO A 34 0.41 -7.40 14.96
CA PRO A 34 0.81 -6.45 15.97
C PRO A 34 2.24 -6.79 16.46
N PHE A 35 3.08 -5.76 16.61
CA PHE A 35 4.44 -5.78 17.17
C PHE A 35 5.63 -6.21 16.29
N CYS A 36 5.47 -6.41 14.98
CA CYS A 36 6.63 -6.48 14.07
C CYS A 36 6.87 -5.12 13.40
N THR A 37 8.13 -4.69 13.31
CA THR A 37 8.53 -3.59 12.42
C THR A 37 8.32 -4.03 10.98
N ILE A 38 7.11 -3.81 10.45
CA ILE A 38 6.79 -4.06 9.05
C ILE A 38 7.31 -2.84 8.28
N GLU A 39 8.35 -3.03 7.48
CA GLU A 39 8.71 -2.05 6.45
C GLU A 39 7.46 -1.72 5.62
N PRO A 40 7.11 -0.43 5.44
CA PRO A 40 5.90 -0.08 4.71
C PRO A 40 5.99 -0.60 3.28
N ASN A 41 4.89 -1.17 2.76
CA ASN A 41 4.85 -1.57 1.36
C ASN A 41 5.01 -0.32 0.49
N VAL A 42 6.07 -0.28 -0.33
CA VAL A 42 6.34 0.81 -1.27
C VAL A 42 6.10 0.30 -2.68
N GLY A 43 5.24 0.98 -3.43
CA GLY A 43 4.97 0.70 -4.83
C GLY A 43 4.94 1.98 -5.65
N ASN A 44 5.22 1.86 -6.94
CA ASN A 44 5.13 2.96 -7.89
C ASN A 44 3.95 2.68 -8.84
N VAL A 45 3.16 3.72 -9.12
CA VAL A 45 2.03 3.65 -10.03
C VAL A 45 2.22 4.74 -11.06
N ALA A 46 2.13 4.39 -12.34
CA ALA A 46 2.20 5.36 -13.42
C ALA A 46 0.95 6.24 -13.38
N VAL A 47 1.15 7.56 -13.49
CA VAL A 47 0.03 8.50 -13.66
C VAL A 47 -0.33 8.48 -15.15
N PRO A 48 -1.58 8.16 -15.52
CA PRO A 48 -2.02 8.25 -16.92
C PRO A 48 -1.90 9.67 -17.44
N ASP A 49 -1.43 9.83 -18.67
CA ASP A 49 -1.36 11.09 -19.42
C ASP A 49 -2.26 10.94 -20.67
N PRO A 50 -3.20 11.87 -20.96
CA PRO A 50 -4.12 11.78 -22.10
C PRO A 50 -3.46 11.82 -23.48
#